data_AF-A0A1X1VSX7-F1
#
_entry.id   AF-A0A1X1VSX7-F1
#
_cell.length_a   1.000
_cell.length_b   1.000
_cell.length_c   1.000
_cell.angle_alpha   90.00
_cell.angle_beta   90.00
_cell.angle_gamma   90.00
#
_symmetry.space_group_name_H-M   'P 1'
#
loop_
_entity.id
_entity.type
_entity.pdbx_description
1 polymer ?
#
loop_
_entity_poly.entity_id
_entity_poly.type
_entity_poly.pdbx_seq_one_letter_code
_entity_poly.pdbx_strand_id
1 'polypeptide(L)'
;MGHVMPDRYDELRREWISEHASIWNVQKRRAELLNRQIRKRIRMAAGARPSPYDDNVMHPLWARRGSTIEIVIERIVIGVCALLAPLGWLAGRLLYEYTVRFIPERLRAYPIPALLCTAVGIGTITALLYSPDGTLAGTVTAPYVLAQIPATFAAAGIYGILNGWLAVEGSASWWPLTPPPLPVELTLPLGPDDLTAPSVFETFEPAEVVDMTPTNQISQSQQPLHLVRIALTLCLIGVAWMSGAVAVGIRDAVFDIAHAPVPVSDY
;
A
#
# COMPACT_ATOMS: atom_id res chain seq x y z
N MET A 1 -14.99 12.65 1.69
CA MET A 1 -13.56 12.83 1.34
C MET A 1 -12.83 13.13 2.64
N GLY A 2 -12.21 12.12 3.26
CA GLY A 2 -11.47 12.32 4.51
C GLY A 2 -10.31 13.29 4.28
N HIS A 3 -10.16 14.24 5.18
CA HIS A 3 -9.04 15.17 5.22
C HIS A 3 -7.77 14.34 5.47
N VAL A 4 -7.09 13.90 4.40
CA VAL A 4 -5.75 13.32 4.54
C VAL A 4 -4.87 14.48 4.99
N MET A 5 -4.36 14.38 6.21
CA MET A 5 -3.45 15.38 6.75
C MET A 5 -2.25 15.49 5.80
N PRO A 6 -1.81 16.71 5.46
CA PRO A 6 -0.62 16.96 4.65
C PRO A 6 0.53 16.03 5.03
N ASP A 7 0.85 15.06 4.19
CA ASP A 7 2.02 14.24 4.46
C ASP A 7 3.22 14.99 3.91
N ARG A 8 4.27 15.09 4.73
CA ARG A 8 5.59 15.62 4.33
C ARG A 8 6.16 14.86 3.14
N TYR A 9 5.72 13.62 2.94
CA TYR A 9 6.18 12.73 1.89
C TYR A 9 5.39 12.85 0.58
N ASP A 10 4.36 13.69 0.50
CA ASP A 10 3.49 13.79 -0.68
C ASP A 10 4.27 14.17 -1.96
N GLU A 11 5.29 15.03 -1.85
CA GLU A 11 6.13 15.42 -2.99
C GLU A 11 6.97 14.24 -3.51
N LEU A 12 7.68 13.55 -2.62
CA LEU A 12 8.46 12.35 -2.95
C LEU A 12 7.58 11.24 -3.54
N ARG A 13 6.40 11.03 -2.95
CA ARG A 13 5.44 10.02 -3.42
C ARG A 13 4.90 10.39 -4.80
N ARG A 14 4.62 11.67 -5.05
CA ARG A 14 4.18 12.16 -6.38
C ARG A 14 5.26 11.93 -7.42
N GLU A 15 6.50 12.31 -7.12
CA GLU A 15 7.64 12.17 -8.02
C GLU A 15 7.84 10.70 -8.39
N TRP A 16 7.88 9.82 -7.40
CA TRP A 16 7.99 8.38 -7.62
C TRP A 16 6.87 7.82 -8.50
N ILE A 17 5.61 8.21 -8.22
CA ILE A 17 4.48 7.74 -9.04
C ILE A 17 4.63 8.26 -10.46
N SER A 18 5.08 9.50 -10.66
CA SER A 18 5.25 10.06 -12.01
C SER A 18 6.34 9.34 -12.81
N GLU A 19 7.43 8.93 -12.16
CA GLU A 19 8.51 8.15 -12.77
C GLU A 19 8.10 6.71 -13.07
N HIS A 20 7.29 6.09 -12.20
CA HIS A 20 6.92 4.66 -12.28
C HIS A 20 5.53 4.41 -12.88
N ALA A 21 4.78 5.45 -13.28
CA ALA A 21 3.43 5.30 -13.83
C ALA A 21 3.40 4.56 -15.17
N SER A 22 4.47 4.67 -15.98
CA SER A 22 4.57 4.05 -17.30
C SER A 22 3.31 4.33 -18.17
N ILE A 23 2.75 3.31 -18.83
CA ILE A 23 1.54 3.39 -19.66
C ILE A 23 0.23 3.45 -18.83
N TRP A 24 0.28 3.26 -17.50
CA TRP A 24 -0.90 3.12 -16.66
C TRP A 24 -1.53 4.46 -16.31
N ASN A 25 -2.68 4.74 -16.92
CA ASN A 25 -3.40 5.98 -16.71
C ASN A 25 -3.97 6.12 -15.29
N VAL A 26 -4.28 5.05 -14.57
CA VAL A 26 -4.69 5.08 -13.16
C VAL A 26 -3.57 5.60 -12.27
N GLN A 27 -2.30 5.25 -12.56
CA GLN A 27 -1.15 5.81 -11.83
C GLN A 27 -0.92 7.28 -12.18
N LYS A 28 -1.01 7.66 -13.46
CA LYS A 28 -0.92 9.07 -13.88
C LYS A 28 -1.97 9.94 -13.18
N ARG A 29 -3.23 9.49 -13.18
CA ARG A 29 -4.31 10.16 -12.45
C ARG A 29 -4.03 10.29 -10.96
N ARG A 30 -3.44 9.26 -10.34
CA ARG A 30 -3.08 9.30 -8.92
C ARG A 30 -2.03 10.37 -8.64
N ALA A 31 -0.98 10.47 -9.47
CA ALA A 31 0.01 11.53 -9.38
C ALA A 31 -0.63 12.93 -9.57
N GLU A 32 -1.57 13.08 -10.51
CA GLU A 32 -2.30 14.35 -10.71
C GLU A 32 -3.15 14.75 -9.50
N LEU A 33 -3.87 13.79 -8.89
CA LEU A 33 -4.64 14.06 -7.67
C LEU A 33 -3.75 14.51 -6.52
N LEU A 34 -2.60 13.86 -6.35
CA LEU A 34 -1.62 14.21 -5.33
C LEU A 34 -1.01 15.60 -5.61
N ASN A 35 -0.65 15.88 -6.86
CA ASN A 35 -0.16 17.17 -7.29
C ASN A 35 -1.17 18.29 -7.03
N ARG A 36 -2.46 18.05 -7.30
CA ARG A 36 -3.54 18.99 -6.97
C ARG A 36 -3.61 19.28 -5.47
N GLN A 37 -3.44 18.28 -4.62
CA GLN A 37 -3.40 18.46 -3.16
C GLN A 37 -2.19 19.30 -2.72
N ILE A 38 -1.01 19.02 -3.27
CA ILE A 38 0.22 19.79 -3.01
C ILE A 38 0.05 21.24 -3.46
N ARG A 39 -0.40 21.49 -4.70
CA ARG A 39 -0.66 22.86 -5.19
C ARG A 39 -1.71 23.58 -4.36
N LYS A 40 -2.78 22.89 -3.92
CA LYS A 40 -3.77 23.49 -3.01
C LYS A 40 -3.11 23.94 -1.71
N ARG A 41 -2.21 23.15 -1.12
CA ARG A 41 -1.46 23.50 0.09
C ARG A 41 -0.57 24.72 -0.11
N ILE A 42 0.26 24.72 -1.17
CA ILE A 42 1.15 25.83 -1.50
C ILE A 42 0.35 27.12 -1.70
N ARG A 43 -0.79 27.06 -2.40
CA ARG A 43 -1.68 28.22 -2.57
C ARG A 43 -2.23 28.73 -1.25
N MET A 44 -2.70 27.83 -0.36
CA MET A 44 -3.21 28.23 0.96
C MET A 44 -2.12 28.89 1.81
N ALA A 45 -0.88 28.38 1.77
CA ALA A 45 0.25 28.97 2.48
C ALA A 45 0.66 30.34 1.91
N ALA A 46 0.63 30.49 0.58
CA ALA A 46 0.96 31.74 -0.10
C ALA A 46 -0.19 32.78 -0.13
N GLY A 47 -1.38 32.44 0.39
CA GLY A 47 -2.57 33.30 0.29
C GLY A 47 -3.08 33.51 -1.14
N ALA A 48 -2.70 32.66 -2.09
CA ALA A 48 -3.03 32.82 -3.50
C ALA A 48 -4.45 32.33 -3.84
N ARG A 49 -5.17 33.08 -4.68
CA ARG A 49 -6.54 32.73 -5.08
C ARG A 49 -6.55 31.48 -6.00
N PRO A 50 -7.48 30.53 -5.81
CA PRO A 50 -7.59 29.38 -6.71
C PRO A 50 -8.00 29.79 -8.13
N SER A 51 -7.22 29.36 -9.14
CA SER A 51 -7.66 29.40 -10.54
C SER A 51 -8.69 28.30 -10.82
N PRO A 52 -9.86 28.60 -11.40
CA PRO A 52 -10.86 27.59 -11.75
C PRO A 52 -10.42 26.61 -12.85
N TYR A 53 -9.46 27.01 -13.69
CA TYR A 53 -9.09 26.28 -14.91
C TYR A 53 -7.87 25.35 -14.72
N ASP A 54 -7.15 25.47 -13.61
CA ASP A 54 -5.80 24.89 -13.44
C ASP A 54 -5.79 23.51 -12.74
N ASP A 55 -6.97 22.95 -12.45
CA ASP A 55 -7.12 21.74 -11.62
C ASP A 55 -8.01 20.66 -12.27
N ASN A 56 -7.99 20.58 -13.60
CA ASN A 56 -8.67 19.52 -14.34
C ASN A 56 -7.84 18.23 -14.32
N VAL A 57 -8.23 17.31 -13.43
CA VAL A 57 -7.62 16.00 -13.29
C VAL A 57 -8.24 15.02 -14.29
N MET A 58 -7.45 14.08 -14.79
CA MET A 58 -7.94 13.02 -15.67
C MET A 58 -9.16 12.30 -15.06
N HIS A 59 -10.15 12.01 -15.89
CA HIS A 59 -11.37 11.32 -15.46
C HIS A 59 -11.05 9.93 -14.86
N PRO A 60 -11.85 9.48 -13.85
CA PRO A 60 -11.71 8.16 -13.28
C PRO A 60 -12.00 7.07 -14.32
N LEU A 61 -11.50 5.85 -14.08
CA LEU A 61 -11.56 4.72 -15.03
C LEU A 61 -12.95 4.48 -15.63
N TRP A 62 -14.00 4.60 -14.81
CA TRP A 62 -15.39 4.37 -15.21
C TRP A 62 -15.97 5.49 -16.07
N ALA A 63 -15.51 6.73 -15.89
CA ALA A 63 -15.98 7.90 -16.67
C ALA A 63 -15.08 8.19 -17.88
N ARG A 64 -13.92 7.54 -17.98
CA ARG A 64 -12.98 7.74 -19.07
C ARG A 64 -13.48 7.03 -20.33
N ARG A 65 -13.67 7.78 -21.41
CA ARG A 65 -14.02 7.27 -22.73
C ARG A 65 -12.76 7.26 -23.62
N GLY A 66 -12.47 6.13 -24.25
CA GLY A 66 -11.31 5.98 -25.14
C GLY A 66 -11.19 4.54 -25.62
N SER A 67 -10.65 4.35 -26.83
CA SER A 67 -10.47 3.05 -27.49
C SER A 67 -9.01 2.60 -27.54
N THR A 68 -8.10 3.31 -26.87
CA THR A 68 -6.68 2.96 -26.84
C THR A 68 -6.45 1.66 -26.08
N ILE A 69 -5.47 0.87 -26.55
CA ILE A 69 -5.17 -0.47 -26.04
C ILE A 69 -4.86 -0.44 -24.55
N GLU A 70 -4.18 0.60 -24.06
CA GLU A 70 -3.81 0.76 -22.65
C GLU A 70 -5.04 0.86 -21.74
N ILE A 71 -6.12 1.51 -22.20
CA ILE A 71 -7.37 1.64 -21.44
C ILE A 71 -8.07 0.29 -21.34
N VAL A 72 -8.05 -0.51 -22.42
CA VAL A 72 -8.64 -1.85 -22.44
C VAL A 72 -7.86 -2.78 -21.49
N ILE A 73 -6.53 -2.79 -21.59
CA ILE A 73 -5.68 -3.59 -20.70
C ILE A 73 -5.89 -3.18 -19.24
N GLU A 74 -5.93 -1.88 -18.94
CA GLU A 74 -6.17 -1.37 -17.58
C GLU A 74 -7.51 -1.84 -17.01
N ARG A 75 -8.58 -1.82 -17.82
CA ARG A 75 -9.89 -2.34 -17.41
C ARG A 75 -9.87 -3.84 -17.17
N ILE A 76 -9.19 -4.61 -18.01
CA ILE A 76 -9.07 -6.06 -17.86
C ILE A 76 -8.32 -6.38 -16.57
N VAL A 77 -7.15 -5.77 -16.34
CA VAL A 77 -6.34 -6.01 -15.13
C VAL A 77 -7.14 -5.67 -13.87
N ILE A 78 -7.77 -4.50 -13.83
CA ILE A 78 -8.59 -4.07 -12.69
C ILE A 78 -9.82 -4.98 -12.51
N GLY A 79 -10.48 -5.38 -13.60
CA GLY A 79 -11.62 -6.29 -13.58
C GLY A 79 -11.26 -7.68 -13.05
N VAL A 80 -10.12 -8.22 -13.50
CA VAL A 80 -9.59 -9.51 -13.01
C VAL A 80 -9.25 -9.41 -11.52
N CYS A 81 -8.58 -8.35 -11.08
CA CYS A 81 -8.33 -8.14 -9.65
C CYS A 81 -9.63 -8.04 -8.83
N ALA A 82 -10.65 -7.37 -9.34
CA ALA A 82 -11.96 -7.25 -8.69
C ALA A 82 -12.70 -8.60 -8.57
N LEU A 83 -12.55 -9.46 -9.58
CA LEU A 83 -13.17 -10.79 -9.59
C LEU A 83 -12.43 -11.77 -8.69
N LEU A 84 -11.09 -11.74 -8.70
CA LEU A 84 -10.29 -12.68 -7.91
C LEU A 84 -10.39 -12.40 -6.41
N ALA A 85 -10.42 -11.14 -6.01
CA ALA A 85 -10.41 -10.77 -4.59
C ALA A 85 -11.37 -9.61 -4.27
N PRO A 86 -12.69 -9.77 -4.41
CA PRO A 86 -13.62 -8.67 -4.16
C PRO A 86 -13.58 -8.20 -2.70
N LEU A 87 -13.67 -9.14 -1.75
CA LEU A 87 -13.61 -8.85 -0.32
C LEU A 87 -12.17 -8.53 0.09
N GLY A 88 -11.21 -9.33 -0.39
CA GLY A 88 -9.79 -9.16 -0.14
C GLY A 88 -9.31 -7.75 -0.51
N TRP A 89 -9.68 -7.28 -1.68
CA TRP A 89 -9.28 -5.97 -2.18
C TRP A 89 -9.91 -4.83 -1.37
N LEU A 90 -11.23 -4.88 -1.10
CA LEU A 90 -11.89 -3.85 -0.32
C LEU A 90 -11.30 -3.75 1.10
N ALA A 91 -11.13 -4.88 1.78
CA ALA A 91 -10.52 -4.91 3.10
C ALA A 91 -9.04 -4.48 3.07
N GLY A 92 -8.27 -4.86 2.04
CA GLY A 92 -6.90 -4.40 1.86
C GLY A 92 -6.79 -2.89 1.64
N ARG A 93 -7.75 -2.28 0.92
CA ARG A 93 -7.83 -0.84 0.78
C ARG A 93 -8.13 -0.15 2.13
N LEU A 94 -9.06 -0.69 2.91
CA LEU A 94 -9.38 -0.17 4.24
C LEU A 94 -8.18 -0.30 5.19
N LEU A 95 -7.47 -1.42 5.14
CA LEU A 95 -6.25 -1.66 5.91
C LEU A 95 -5.15 -0.67 5.54
N TYR A 96 -4.99 -0.35 4.25
CA TYR A 96 -4.10 0.72 3.79
C TYR A 96 -4.51 2.08 4.38
N GLU A 97 -5.77 2.47 4.22
CA GLU A 97 -6.27 3.76 4.73
C GLU A 97 -6.18 3.86 6.26
N TYR A 98 -6.33 2.75 6.97
CA TYR A 98 -6.16 2.66 8.42
C TYR A 98 -4.69 2.79 8.83
N THR A 99 -3.79 2.06 8.17
CA THR A 99 -2.35 2.08 8.47
C THR A 99 -1.75 3.47 8.24
N VAL A 100 -2.16 4.17 7.18
CA VAL A 100 -1.69 5.54 6.89
C VAL A 100 -2.04 6.53 7.99
N ARG A 101 -3.12 6.33 8.76
CA ARG A 101 -3.49 7.23 9.87
C ARG A 101 -2.48 7.21 11.02
N PHE A 102 -1.68 6.16 11.14
CA PHE A 102 -0.64 6.07 12.17
C PHE A 102 0.65 6.79 11.79
N ILE A 103 0.75 7.30 10.55
CA ILE A 103 1.88 8.08 10.06
C ILE A 103 1.53 9.56 10.26
N PRO A 104 2.42 10.38 10.88
CA PRO A 104 3.79 10.09 11.29
C PRO A 104 3.97 9.69 12.77
N GLU A 105 2.91 9.77 13.57
CA GLU A 105 3.03 9.75 15.04
C GLU A 105 3.57 8.42 15.58
N ARG A 106 3.15 7.29 15.01
CA ARG A 106 3.56 5.94 15.46
C ARG A 106 4.45 5.23 14.46
N LEU A 107 4.21 5.45 13.17
CA LEU A 107 4.96 4.87 12.08
C LEU A 107 5.70 5.99 11.32
N ARG A 108 7.01 5.81 11.11
CA ARG A 108 7.82 6.72 10.31
C ARG A 108 7.45 6.63 8.82
N ALA A 109 7.14 5.43 8.35
CA ALA A 109 6.86 5.14 6.95
C ALA A 109 5.85 3.98 6.83
N TYR A 110 5.44 3.63 5.61
CA TYR A 110 4.45 2.57 5.40
C TYR A 110 5.11 1.17 5.40
N PRO A 111 4.63 0.20 6.20
CA PRO A 111 5.27 -1.11 6.37
C PRO A 111 4.97 -2.07 5.20
N ILE A 112 5.57 -1.85 4.02
CA ILE A 112 5.32 -2.69 2.83
C ILE A 112 5.76 -4.15 3.06
N PRO A 113 6.99 -4.44 3.52
CA PRO A 113 7.45 -5.81 3.71
C PRO A 113 6.64 -6.59 4.74
N ALA A 114 6.31 -6.00 5.89
CA ALA A 114 5.50 -6.71 6.89
C ALA A 114 4.12 -7.10 6.36
N LEU A 115 3.47 -6.22 5.58
CA LEU A 115 2.17 -6.54 4.97
C LEU A 115 2.29 -7.64 3.90
N LEU A 116 3.32 -7.61 3.07
CA LEU A 116 3.53 -8.68 2.08
C LEU A 116 3.90 -10.00 2.76
N CYS A 117 4.78 -9.99 3.77
CA CYS A 117 5.17 -11.21 4.48
C CYS A 117 4.05 -11.78 5.35
N THR A 118 3.17 -10.96 5.91
CA THR A 118 1.94 -11.46 6.58
C THR A 118 0.99 -12.11 5.57
N ALA A 119 0.87 -11.57 4.36
CA ALA A 119 0.14 -12.22 3.28
C ALA A 119 0.74 -13.58 2.92
N VAL A 120 2.07 -13.68 2.81
CA VAL A 120 2.79 -14.94 2.56
C VAL A 120 2.55 -15.94 3.70
N GLY A 121 2.71 -15.51 4.96
CA GLY A 121 2.52 -16.38 6.12
C GLY A 121 1.10 -16.96 6.21
N ILE A 122 0.09 -16.09 6.11
CA ILE A 122 -1.32 -16.52 6.14
C ILE A 122 -1.67 -17.35 4.90
N GLY A 123 -1.16 -16.98 3.73
CA GLY A 123 -1.37 -17.72 2.48
C GLY A 123 -0.78 -19.11 2.55
N THR A 124 0.40 -19.26 3.15
CA THR A 124 1.07 -20.55 3.34
C THR A 124 0.29 -21.44 4.31
N ILE A 125 -0.17 -20.88 5.44
CA ILE A 125 -1.03 -21.61 6.39
C ILE A 125 -2.33 -22.06 5.70
N THR A 126 -2.94 -21.18 4.91
CA THR A 126 -4.17 -21.50 4.16
C THR A 126 -3.92 -22.62 3.16
N ALA A 127 -2.79 -22.59 2.45
CA ALA A 127 -2.42 -23.63 1.50
C ALA A 127 -2.15 -24.99 2.18
N LEU A 128 -1.52 -25.00 3.35
CA LEU A 128 -1.20 -26.22 4.11
C LEU A 128 -2.43 -26.84 4.77
N LEU A 129 -3.41 -26.03 5.17
CA LEU A 129 -4.64 -26.50 5.81
C LEU A 129 -5.74 -26.87 4.80
N TYR A 130 -5.58 -26.52 3.53
CA TYR A 130 -6.57 -26.80 2.51
C TYR A 130 -6.54 -28.28 2.08
N SER A 131 -7.60 -29.01 2.40
CA SER A 131 -7.88 -30.33 1.87
C SER A 131 -9.13 -30.28 0.96
N PRO A 132 -9.05 -30.70 -0.31
CA PRO A 132 -10.21 -30.74 -1.19
C PRO A 132 -11.18 -31.85 -0.73
N ASP A 133 -12.36 -31.45 -0.26
CA ASP A 133 -13.49 -32.37 -0.11
C ASP A 133 -14.05 -32.66 -1.50
N GLY A 134 -14.23 -33.93 -1.87
CA GLY A 134 -14.58 -34.42 -3.23
C GLY A 134 -15.86 -33.86 -3.88
N THR A 135 -16.47 -32.82 -3.32
CA THR A 135 -17.49 -32.00 -3.97
C THR A 135 -16.87 -30.81 -4.73
N LEU A 136 -17.36 -30.56 -5.95
CA LEU A 136 -16.91 -29.42 -6.77
C LEU A 136 -17.08 -28.07 -6.05
N ALA A 137 -18.21 -27.90 -5.34
CA ALA A 137 -18.50 -26.66 -4.62
C ALA A 137 -17.53 -26.43 -3.47
N GLY A 138 -17.19 -27.46 -2.68
CA GLY A 138 -16.20 -27.38 -1.61
C GLY A 138 -14.80 -27.09 -2.14
N THR A 139 -14.43 -27.74 -3.24
CA THR A 139 -13.10 -27.62 -3.86
C THR A 139 -12.81 -26.22 -4.42
N VAL A 140 -13.82 -25.48 -4.88
CA VAL A 140 -13.62 -24.13 -5.44
C VAL A 140 -13.97 -23.03 -4.44
N THR A 141 -15.10 -23.16 -3.74
CA THR A 141 -15.64 -22.07 -2.91
C THR A 141 -14.84 -21.88 -1.63
N ALA A 142 -14.47 -22.97 -0.95
CA ALA A 142 -13.71 -22.90 0.30
C ALA A 142 -12.35 -22.21 0.13
N PRO A 143 -11.47 -22.62 -0.83
CA PRO A 143 -10.19 -21.95 -1.00
C PRO A 143 -10.37 -20.53 -1.56
N TYR A 144 -11.39 -20.26 -2.38
CA TYR A 144 -11.67 -18.92 -2.88
C TYR A 144 -12.02 -17.93 -1.76
N VAL A 145 -12.85 -18.34 -0.81
CA VAL A 145 -13.23 -17.51 0.35
C VAL A 145 -12.06 -17.35 1.31
N LEU A 146 -11.33 -18.44 1.62
CA LEU A 146 -10.18 -18.38 2.50
C LEU A 146 -9.03 -17.54 1.92
N ALA A 147 -8.82 -17.59 0.61
CA ALA A 147 -7.81 -16.80 -0.09
C ALA A 147 -8.08 -15.28 -0.02
N GLN A 148 -9.30 -14.84 0.33
CA GLN A 148 -9.59 -13.42 0.54
C GLN A 148 -8.75 -12.84 1.69
N ILE A 149 -8.45 -13.64 2.72
CA ILE A 149 -7.68 -13.19 3.90
C ILE A 149 -6.25 -12.80 3.51
N PRO A 150 -5.40 -13.68 2.94
CA PRO A 150 -4.06 -13.28 2.50
C PRO A 150 -4.13 -12.21 1.39
N ALA A 151 -5.17 -12.21 0.54
CA ALA A 151 -5.37 -11.16 -0.45
C ALA A 151 -5.57 -9.76 0.17
N THR A 152 -6.13 -9.65 1.40
CA THR A 152 -6.24 -8.36 2.10
C THR A 152 -4.87 -7.72 2.35
N PHE A 153 -3.95 -8.50 2.92
CA PHE A 153 -2.61 -8.04 3.27
C PHE A 153 -1.77 -7.78 2.01
N ALA A 154 -1.89 -8.65 1.00
CA ALA A 154 -1.23 -8.45 -0.28
C ALA A 154 -1.72 -7.16 -0.97
N ALA A 155 -3.03 -6.93 -1.02
CA ALA A 155 -3.61 -5.71 -1.59
C ALA A 155 -3.16 -4.46 -0.81
N ALA A 156 -3.12 -4.51 0.53
CA ALA A 156 -2.62 -3.40 1.35
C ALA A 156 -1.13 -3.09 1.08
N GLY A 157 -0.29 -4.13 0.93
CA GLY A 157 1.12 -3.97 0.54
C GLY A 157 1.29 -3.38 -0.86
N ILE A 158 0.54 -3.89 -1.84
CA ILE A 158 0.50 -3.37 -3.22
C ILE A 158 0.03 -1.92 -3.24
N TYR A 159 -0.99 -1.55 -2.46
CA TYR A 159 -1.41 -0.17 -2.33
C TYR A 159 -0.31 0.72 -1.76
N GLY A 160 0.51 0.24 -0.81
CA GLY A 160 1.70 0.94 -0.35
C GLY A 160 2.64 1.27 -1.52
N ILE A 161 2.97 0.27 -2.34
CA ILE A 161 3.82 0.44 -3.52
C ILE A 161 3.19 1.42 -4.52
N LEU A 162 1.94 1.17 -4.94
CA LEU A 162 1.28 1.97 -5.96
C LEU A 162 0.98 3.42 -5.49
N ASN A 163 0.92 3.69 -4.19
CA ASN A 163 0.78 5.04 -3.65
C ASN A 163 2.13 5.74 -3.42
N GLY A 164 3.23 5.15 -3.89
CA GLY A 164 4.56 5.77 -3.91
C GLY A 164 5.33 5.71 -2.60
N TRP A 165 4.88 4.91 -1.62
CA TRP A 165 5.56 4.82 -0.34
C TRP A 165 6.99 4.27 -0.43
N LEU A 166 7.33 3.54 -1.50
CA LEU A 166 8.71 3.08 -1.74
C LEU A 166 9.73 4.21 -1.88
N ALA A 167 9.29 5.43 -2.20
CA ALA A 167 10.17 6.61 -2.23
C ALA A 167 10.54 7.11 -0.83
N VAL A 168 9.75 6.73 0.18
CA VAL A 168 9.90 7.19 1.55
C VAL A 168 10.89 6.31 2.28
N GLU A 169 11.89 6.94 2.88
CA GLU A 169 12.91 6.23 3.63
C GLU A 169 12.29 5.49 4.83
N GLY A 170 12.42 4.17 4.84
CA GLY A 170 11.95 3.28 5.90
C GLY A 170 10.83 2.36 5.42
N SER A 171 10.17 2.68 4.30
CA SER A 171 9.08 1.86 3.77
C SER A 171 9.53 0.46 3.30
N ALA A 172 10.81 0.28 2.98
CA ALA A 172 11.39 -1.02 2.64
C ALA A 172 11.88 -1.83 3.87
N SER A 173 11.79 -1.27 5.08
CA SER A 173 12.14 -1.97 6.32
C SER A 173 10.98 -2.83 6.83
N TRP A 174 11.30 -3.85 7.65
CA TRP A 174 10.30 -4.76 8.20
C TRP A 174 9.15 -4.02 8.92
N TRP A 175 9.49 -3.09 9.83
CA TRP A 175 8.51 -2.32 10.57
C TRP A 175 9.09 -0.93 10.94
N PRO A 176 8.77 0.15 10.21
CA PRO A 176 9.36 1.47 10.39
C PRO A 176 8.70 2.23 11.57
N LEU A 177 9.19 1.98 12.78
CA LEU A 177 8.78 2.74 13.97
C LEU A 177 9.34 4.18 13.93
N THR A 178 8.55 5.13 14.41
CA THR A 178 9.05 6.47 14.72
C THR A 178 10.04 6.35 15.89
N PRO A 179 11.29 6.85 15.76
CA PRO A 179 12.25 6.80 16.86
C PRO A 179 11.71 7.60 18.06
N PRO A 180 12.01 7.17 19.31
CA PRO A 180 11.60 7.91 20.49
C PRO A 180 12.19 9.33 20.43
N PRO A 181 11.44 10.36 20.91
CA PRO A 181 11.97 11.71 20.99
C PRO A 181 13.26 11.69 21.82
N LEU A 182 14.28 12.40 21.34
CA LEU A 182 15.54 12.51 22.07
C LEU A 182 15.25 13.08 23.46
N PRO A 183 15.76 12.47 24.55
CA PRO A 183 15.62 13.04 25.87
C PRO A 183 16.37 14.37 25.87
N VAL A 184 15.62 15.48 26.00
CA VAL A 184 16.22 16.78 26.22
C VAL A 184 16.63 16.81 27.69
N GLU A 185 17.84 16.35 27.99
CA GLU A 185 18.49 16.66 29.26
C GLU A 185 18.85 18.16 29.24
N LEU A 186 17.88 19.00 29.58
CA LEU A 186 18.14 20.38 29.97
C LEU A 186 18.84 20.34 31.34
N THR A 187 20.14 20.08 31.35
CA THR A 187 21.02 20.46 32.47
C THR A 187 21.22 21.97 32.42
N LEU A 188 20.12 22.73 32.57
CA LEU A 188 20.20 24.15 32.84
C LEU A 188 20.73 24.30 34.26
N PRO A 189 21.88 24.95 34.48
CA PRO A 189 22.26 25.39 35.81
C PRO A 189 21.31 26.54 36.18
N LEU A 190 20.13 26.21 36.74
CA LEU A 190 19.31 27.19 37.45
C LEU A 190 20.01 27.52 38.77
N GLY A 191 21.10 28.30 38.67
CA GLY A 191 21.62 29.07 39.78
C GLY A 191 20.63 30.18 40.18
N PRO A 192 20.81 30.80 41.36
CA PRO A 192 20.00 31.93 41.78
C PRO A 192 19.94 32.99 40.68
N ASP A 193 18.73 33.50 40.43
CA ASP A 193 18.31 34.35 39.30
C ASP A 193 19.20 35.61 39.17
N ASP A 194 20.35 35.47 38.51
CA ASP A 194 21.26 36.57 38.22
C ASP A 194 20.78 37.29 36.96
N LEU A 195 19.94 38.30 37.18
CA LEU A 195 19.39 39.18 36.14
C LEU A 195 20.46 40.01 35.38
N THR A 196 21.72 39.93 35.80
CA THR A 196 22.85 40.63 35.15
C THR A 196 23.79 39.70 34.39
N ALA A 197 23.57 38.39 34.48
CA ALA A 197 24.32 37.43 33.69
C ALA A 197 23.97 37.58 32.19
N PRO A 198 24.96 37.42 31.29
CA PRO A 198 24.69 37.32 29.86
C PRO A 198 23.67 36.18 29.63
N SER A 199 22.78 36.33 28.66
CA SER A 199 21.69 35.37 28.44
C SER A 199 22.24 33.94 28.37
N VAL A 200 21.84 33.09 29.32
CA VAL A 200 22.25 31.68 29.39
C VAL A 200 21.83 30.94 28.12
N PHE A 201 20.75 31.39 27.50
CA PHE A 201 20.45 31.08 26.12
C PHE A 201 21.40 31.88 25.25
N GLU A 202 22.40 31.22 24.66
CA GLU A 202 22.84 31.65 23.34
C GLU A 202 21.57 31.74 22.50
N THR A 203 21.21 32.93 22.03
CA THR A 203 20.31 33.06 20.90
C THR A 203 21.08 32.56 19.67
N PHE A 204 21.42 31.27 19.67
CA PHE A 204 21.54 30.57 18.42
C PHE A 204 20.22 30.85 17.71
N GLU A 205 20.31 31.26 16.44
CA GLU A 205 19.16 31.17 15.55
C GLU A 205 18.46 29.86 15.86
N PRO A 206 17.13 29.88 16.11
CA PRO A 206 16.41 28.70 16.58
C PRO A 206 16.90 27.54 15.73
N ALA A 207 17.61 26.59 16.35
CA ALA A 207 18.22 25.48 15.63
C ALA A 207 17.15 24.98 14.69
N GLU A 208 17.38 25.16 13.39
CA GLU A 208 16.39 24.99 12.32
C GLU A 208 15.54 23.79 12.72
N VAL A 209 14.22 23.99 12.91
CA VAL A 209 13.26 22.93 13.33
C VAL A 209 13.76 21.66 12.69
N VAL A 210 14.37 20.74 13.48
CA VAL A 210 15.25 19.69 12.95
C VAL A 210 14.64 19.26 11.65
N ASP A 211 15.31 19.61 10.54
CA ASP A 211 14.69 19.43 9.25
C ASP A 211 14.61 17.93 9.06
N MET A 212 13.47 17.39 9.48
CA MET A 212 13.22 15.98 9.38
C MET A 212 12.90 15.65 7.91
N THR A 213 12.86 16.66 7.02
CA THR A 213 12.84 16.37 5.60
C THR A 213 14.16 15.67 5.31
N PRO A 214 14.13 14.57 4.56
CA PRO A 214 15.35 13.83 4.29
C PRO A 214 16.37 14.81 3.71
N THR A 215 17.57 14.84 4.30
CA THR A 215 18.71 15.73 3.95
C THR A 215 19.12 15.61 2.48
N ASN A 216 18.52 14.67 1.74
CA ASN A 216 18.72 14.44 0.32
C ASN A 216 17.44 14.87 -0.42
N GLN A 217 17.36 16.15 -0.77
CA GLN A 217 16.39 16.61 -1.77
C GLN A 217 16.61 16.01 -3.17
N ILE A 218 17.67 15.21 -3.38
CA ILE A 218 17.92 14.52 -4.65
C ILE A 218 18.57 13.16 -4.36
N SER A 219 17.75 12.14 -4.12
CA SER A 219 17.99 10.79 -4.64
C SER A 219 16.78 9.95 -4.30
N GLN A 220 16.14 9.39 -5.34
CA GLN A 220 15.38 8.16 -5.23
C GLN A 220 16.00 7.30 -4.14
N SER A 221 15.23 7.04 -3.09
CA SER A 221 15.72 6.37 -1.90
C SER A 221 16.52 5.13 -2.30
N GLN A 222 17.83 5.08 -2.04
CA GLN A 222 18.69 3.92 -2.31
C GLN A 222 18.41 2.77 -1.33
N GLN A 223 17.15 2.64 -0.91
CA GLN A 223 16.74 1.65 0.06
C GLN A 223 16.92 0.25 -0.52
N PRO A 224 17.39 -0.71 0.29
CA PRO A 224 17.56 -2.06 -0.18
C PRO A 224 16.18 -2.73 -0.34
N LEU A 225 15.73 -2.92 -1.59
CA LEU A 225 14.41 -3.46 -1.94
C LEU A 225 14.30 -4.99 -1.87
N HIS A 226 15.29 -5.67 -1.30
CA HIS A 226 15.37 -7.14 -1.28
C HIS A 226 14.15 -7.77 -0.58
N LEU A 227 13.75 -7.26 0.60
CA LEU A 227 12.59 -7.79 1.32
C LEU A 227 11.30 -7.65 0.52
N VAL A 228 11.08 -6.50 -0.11
CA VAL A 228 9.90 -6.26 -0.94
C VAL A 228 9.88 -7.21 -2.13
N ARG A 229 11.01 -7.36 -2.83
CA ARG A 229 11.14 -8.26 -3.98
C ARG A 229 10.89 -9.72 -3.58
N ILE A 230 11.54 -10.18 -2.51
CA ILE A 230 11.39 -11.56 -2.00
C ILE A 230 9.94 -11.83 -1.59
N ALA A 231 9.32 -10.93 -0.83
CA ALA A 231 7.94 -11.11 -0.40
C ALA A 231 6.97 -11.12 -1.59
N LEU A 232 7.17 -10.26 -2.58
CA LEU A 232 6.35 -10.20 -3.79
C LEU A 232 6.52 -11.48 -4.62
N THR A 233 7.75 -11.98 -4.81
CA THR A 233 7.98 -13.24 -5.54
C THR A 233 7.34 -14.41 -4.82
N LEU A 234 7.42 -14.47 -3.48
CA LEU A 234 6.76 -15.50 -2.68
C LEU A 234 5.23 -15.43 -2.79
N CYS A 235 4.64 -14.24 -2.79
CA CYS A 235 3.20 -14.07 -3.05
C CYS A 235 2.81 -14.62 -4.43
N LEU A 236 3.59 -14.33 -5.48
CA LEU A 236 3.33 -14.82 -6.83
C LEU A 236 3.42 -16.36 -6.92
N ILE A 237 4.44 -16.94 -6.29
CA ILE A 237 4.60 -18.39 -6.20
C ILE A 237 3.41 -19.02 -5.46
N GLY A 238 2.98 -18.42 -4.34
CA GLY A 238 1.83 -18.89 -3.57
C GLY A 238 0.53 -18.85 -4.37
N VAL A 239 0.29 -17.78 -5.14
CA VAL A 239 -0.87 -17.68 -6.04
C VAL A 239 -0.81 -18.75 -7.13
N ALA A 240 0.34 -18.94 -7.76
CA ALA A 240 0.53 -19.97 -8.79
C ALA A 240 0.27 -21.38 -8.21
N TRP A 241 0.84 -21.69 -7.05
CA TRP A 241 0.64 -22.96 -6.36
C TRP A 241 -0.84 -23.21 -6.05
N MET A 242 -1.53 -22.26 -5.42
CA MET A 242 -2.94 -22.39 -5.06
C MET A 242 -3.83 -22.55 -6.29
N SER A 243 -3.55 -21.82 -7.37
CA SER A 243 -4.28 -21.99 -8.63
C SER A 243 -4.11 -23.40 -9.22
N GLY A 244 -2.90 -23.97 -9.14
CA GLY A 244 -2.63 -25.34 -9.55
C GLY A 244 -3.33 -26.38 -8.68
N ALA A 245 -3.30 -26.21 -7.36
CA ALA A 245 -3.97 -27.11 -6.41
C ALA A 245 -5.50 -27.14 -6.64
N VAL A 246 -6.11 -25.98 -6.85
CA VAL A 246 -7.55 -25.89 -7.18
C VAL A 246 -7.84 -26.53 -8.54
N ALA A 247 -6.98 -26.33 -9.55
CA ALA A 247 -7.17 -26.94 -10.87
C ALA A 247 -7.11 -28.48 -10.81
N VAL A 248 -6.19 -29.05 -10.03
CA VAL A 248 -6.14 -30.51 -9.80
C VAL A 248 -7.37 -30.99 -9.06
N GLY A 249 -7.80 -30.31 -7.99
CA GLY A 249 -9.01 -30.67 -7.27
C GLY A 249 -10.27 -30.63 -8.16
N ILE A 250 -10.41 -29.63 -9.03
CA ILE A 250 -11.51 -29.55 -10.00
C ILE A 250 -11.47 -30.76 -10.93
N ARG A 251 -10.29 -31.10 -11.46
CA ARG A 251 -10.11 -32.26 -12.33
C ARG A 251 -10.60 -33.52 -11.63
N ASP A 252 -10.14 -33.79 -10.41
CA ASP A 252 -10.46 -35.00 -9.66
C ASP A 252 -11.96 -35.09 -9.35
N ALA A 253 -12.57 -33.99 -8.88
CA ALA A 253 -14.00 -33.93 -8.62
C ALA A 253 -14.86 -34.14 -9.89
N VAL A 254 -14.41 -33.68 -11.06
CA VAL A 254 -15.08 -33.97 -12.33
C VAL A 254 -14.96 -35.44 -12.72
N PHE A 255 -13.78 -36.05 -12.54
CA PHE A 255 -13.58 -37.47 -12.82
C PHE A 255 -14.47 -38.35 -11.93
N ASP A 256 -14.59 -38.03 -10.64
CA ASP A 256 -15.44 -38.78 -9.69
C ASP A 256 -16.92 -38.70 -10.07
N ILE A 257 -17.40 -37.52 -10.50
CA ILE A 257 -18.78 -37.35 -10.99
C ILE A 257 -19.01 -38.16 -12.27
N ALA A 258 -18.05 -38.18 -13.18
CA ALA A 258 -18.16 -38.90 -14.45
C ALA A 258 -18.19 -40.43 -14.27
N HIS A 259 -17.62 -40.95 -13.18
CA HIS A 259 -17.55 -42.38 -12.88
C HIS A 259 -18.48 -42.81 -11.74
N ALA A 260 -19.37 -41.92 -11.29
CA ALA A 260 -20.35 -42.25 -10.25
C ALA A 260 -21.27 -43.38 -10.75
N PRO A 261 -21.35 -44.52 -10.04
CA PRO A 261 -22.19 -45.65 -10.45
C PRO A 261 -23.66 -45.23 -10.48
N VAL A 262 -24.36 -45.61 -11.56
CA VAL A 262 -25.82 -45.42 -11.69
C VAL A 262 -26.49 -46.12 -10.50
N PRO A 263 -27.34 -45.43 -9.71
CA PRO A 263 -28.06 -46.07 -8.63
C PRO A 263 -28.96 -47.15 -9.23
N VAL A 264 -28.64 -48.41 -8.95
CA VAL A 264 -29.52 -49.54 -9.26
C VAL A 264 -30.74 -49.37 -8.35
N SER A 265 -31.85 -48.96 -8.94
CA SER A 265 -33.15 -48.96 -8.27
C SER A 265 -33.54 -50.42 -8.08
N ASP A 266 -33.36 -50.94 -6.87
CA ASP A 266 -33.95 -52.22 -6.46
C ASP A 266 -35.48 -52.06 -6.50
N TYR A 267 -36.09 -52.59 -7.57
CA TYR A 267 -37.52 -52.84 -7.69
C TYR A 267 -37.84 -54.25 -7.19
#